data_AF-A0A1S9CF78-F1
#
_entry.id   AF-A0A1S9CF78-F1
#
_cell.length_a   1.000
_cell.length_b   1.000
_cell.length_c   1.000
_cell.angle_alpha   90.00
_cell.angle_beta   90.00
_cell.angle_gamma   90.00
#
_symmetry.space_group_name_H-M   'P 1'
#
loop_
_entity.id
_entity.type
_entity.pdbx_description
1 polymer ?
#
loop_
_entity_poly.entity_id
_entity_poly.type
_entity_poly.pdbx_seq_one_letter_code
_entity_poly.pdbx_strand_id
1 'polypeptide(L)'
;MNSFELSEINIQQIKSYAPSARKKFLKNISAIFDSYNINQEDIKNITPEQLEKITKASPARDRIIQDIILNHDNSIKKFKESMAYTWFDRFVALRYLELVPHGFFGHGFRLLSNNHESNPTVPEITRNLSAVLHDFRITQFSDPLELDQDVISSLIDDNSTGKEEEVYRFLILQHCYFLSKPLSIMFAASDDISYFFMPTNLLNRETSVIADLVSNLDEEHY
;
A
#
# COMPACT_ATOMS: atom_id res chain seq x y z
N MET A 1 -13.69 13.14 -20.55
CA MET A 1 -13.92 12.29 -19.36
C MET A 1 -14.26 10.91 -19.87
N ASN A 2 -13.24 10.07 -20.10
CA ASN A 2 -13.48 8.66 -20.37
C ASN A 2 -13.38 7.93 -19.04
N SER A 3 -14.50 7.31 -18.67
CA SER A 3 -14.61 6.33 -17.60
C SER A 3 -13.59 5.22 -17.79
N PHE A 4 -13.03 4.78 -16.67
CA PHE A 4 -12.21 3.58 -16.53
C PHE A 4 -12.97 2.34 -17.05
N GLU A 5 -12.96 2.08 -18.35
CA GLU A 5 -13.46 0.82 -18.91
C GLU A 5 -12.37 -0.23 -18.82
N LEU A 6 -12.44 -1.05 -17.78
CA LEU A 6 -11.69 -2.30 -17.69
C LEU A 6 -12.12 -3.21 -18.85
N SER A 7 -11.18 -3.68 -19.66
CA SER A 7 -11.47 -4.69 -20.70
C SER A 7 -12.03 -5.97 -20.05
N GLU A 8 -12.86 -6.73 -20.77
CA GLU A 8 -13.43 -7.99 -20.26
C GLU A 8 -12.34 -8.99 -19.83
N ILE A 9 -11.18 -8.95 -20.50
CA ILE A 9 -10.01 -9.79 -20.21
C ILE A 9 -9.39 -9.39 -18.86
N ASN A 10 -9.24 -8.09 -18.59
CA ASN A 10 -8.73 -7.57 -17.31
C ASN A 10 -9.64 -7.98 -16.14
N ILE A 11 -10.95 -7.94 -16.34
CA ILE A 11 -11.92 -8.36 -15.32
C ILE A 11 -11.80 -9.86 -15.03
N GLN A 12 -11.56 -10.70 -16.05
CA GLN A 12 -11.44 -12.15 -15.89
C GLN A 12 -10.15 -12.56 -15.15
N GLN A 13 -9.03 -11.89 -15.44
CA GLN A 13 -7.75 -12.12 -14.74
C GLN A 13 -7.79 -11.64 -13.29
N ILE A 14 -8.39 -10.47 -13.03
CA ILE A 14 -8.60 -10.02 -11.64
C ILE A 14 -9.48 -11.02 -10.89
N LYS A 15 -10.54 -11.56 -11.51
CA LYS A 15 -11.43 -12.55 -10.88
C LYS A 15 -10.74 -13.88 -10.56
N SER A 16 -9.80 -14.35 -11.39
CA SER A 16 -9.06 -15.59 -11.11
C SER A 16 -7.99 -15.39 -10.02
N TYR A 17 -7.37 -14.21 -9.96
CA TYR A 17 -6.37 -13.84 -8.96
C TYR A 17 -6.96 -13.51 -7.58
N ALA A 18 -8.09 -12.80 -7.54
CA ALA A 18 -8.68 -12.21 -6.33
C ALA A 18 -8.84 -13.19 -5.14
N PRO A 19 -9.25 -14.46 -5.31
CA PRO A 19 -9.42 -15.38 -4.18
C PRO A 19 -8.09 -15.71 -3.46
N SER A 20 -7.03 -16.01 -4.22
CA SER A 20 -5.71 -16.33 -3.66
C SER A 20 -5.08 -15.09 -3.03
N ALA A 21 -5.16 -13.96 -3.75
CA ALA A 21 -4.69 -12.66 -3.31
C ALA A 21 -5.30 -12.27 -1.95
N ARG A 22 -6.63 -12.32 -1.86
CA ARG A 22 -7.37 -11.96 -0.65
C ARG A 22 -6.92 -12.77 0.56
N LYS A 23 -6.64 -14.06 0.39
CA LYS A 23 -6.13 -14.92 1.47
C LYS A 23 -4.73 -14.46 1.93
N LYS A 24 -3.85 -14.11 0.99
CA LYS A 24 -2.51 -13.58 1.31
C LYS A 24 -2.59 -12.22 2.01
N PHE A 25 -3.40 -11.29 1.50
CA PHE A 25 -3.64 -9.99 2.16
C PHE A 25 -4.20 -10.18 3.56
N LEU A 26 -5.27 -10.97 3.75
CA LEU A 26 -5.86 -11.18 5.07
C LEU A 26 -4.86 -11.81 6.05
N LYS A 27 -4.00 -12.73 5.60
CA LYS A 27 -2.92 -13.29 6.42
C LYS A 27 -1.94 -12.19 6.86
N ASN A 28 -1.50 -11.34 5.94
CA ASN A 28 -0.58 -10.25 6.23
C ASN A 28 -1.22 -9.21 7.18
N ILE A 29 -2.44 -8.76 6.88
CA ILE A 29 -3.22 -7.86 7.73
C ILE A 29 -3.41 -8.44 9.13
N SER A 30 -3.66 -9.73 9.24
CA SER A 30 -3.80 -10.39 10.55
C SER A 30 -2.49 -10.35 11.32
N ALA A 31 -1.36 -10.67 10.69
CA ALA A 31 -0.05 -10.59 11.35
C ALA A 31 0.30 -9.18 11.81
N ILE A 32 0.02 -8.15 11.00
CA ILE A 32 0.19 -6.74 11.39
C ILE A 32 -0.74 -6.39 12.55
N PHE A 33 -2.02 -6.75 12.48
CA PHE A 33 -2.99 -6.49 13.54
C PHE A 33 -2.56 -7.10 14.87
N ASP A 34 -2.10 -8.34 14.85
CA ASP A 34 -1.71 -9.07 16.05
C ASP A 34 -0.49 -8.40 16.73
N SER A 35 0.37 -7.70 15.97
CA SER A 35 1.48 -6.90 16.53
C SER A 35 1.01 -5.73 17.41
N TYR A 36 -0.20 -5.22 17.22
CA TYR A 36 -0.79 -4.17 18.04
C TYR A 36 -1.39 -4.69 19.36
N ASN A 37 -1.46 -6.01 19.56
CA ASN A 37 -2.02 -6.65 20.75
C ASN A 37 -3.42 -6.11 21.11
N ILE A 38 -4.31 -6.05 20.10
CA ILE A 38 -5.71 -5.66 20.27
C ILE A 38 -6.57 -6.92 20.32
N ASN A 39 -7.45 -7.01 21.31
CA ASN A 39 -8.41 -8.10 21.47
C ASN A 39 -9.84 -7.55 21.66
N GLN A 40 -10.83 -8.45 21.77
CA GLN A 40 -12.24 -8.06 21.90
C GLN A 40 -12.58 -7.37 23.23
N GLU A 41 -11.83 -7.62 24.29
CA GLU A 41 -12.05 -6.94 25.57
C GLU A 41 -11.59 -5.48 25.51
N ASP A 42 -10.54 -5.16 24.75
CA ASP A 42 -10.13 -3.76 24.52
C ASP A 42 -11.25 -2.93 23.86
N ILE A 43 -11.99 -3.55 22.94
CA ILE A 43 -13.09 -2.91 22.22
C ILE A 43 -14.31 -2.72 23.14
N LYS A 44 -14.58 -3.68 24.03
CA LYS A 44 -15.72 -3.61 24.97
C LYS A 44 -15.49 -2.66 26.14
N ASN A 45 -14.24 -2.55 26.60
CA ASN A 45 -13.90 -1.85 27.84
C ASN A 45 -13.62 -0.35 27.66
N ILE A 46 -13.46 0.12 26.42
CA ILE A 46 -13.28 1.54 26.15
C ILE A 46 -14.58 2.31 26.39
N THR A 47 -14.50 3.41 27.16
CA THR A 47 -15.67 4.25 27.42
C THR A 47 -15.90 5.25 26.27
N PRO A 48 -17.14 5.76 26.09
CA PRO A 48 -17.39 6.85 25.15
C PRO A 48 -16.47 8.07 25.35
N GLU A 49 -16.17 8.46 26.59
CA GLU A 49 -15.29 9.61 26.83
C GLU A 49 -13.82 9.33 26.46
N GLN A 50 -13.37 8.07 26.53
CA GLN A 50 -12.05 7.68 26.04
C GLN A 50 -12.02 7.70 24.51
N LEU A 51 -13.07 7.19 23.86
CA LEU A 51 -13.21 7.14 22.42
C LEU A 51 -13.19 8.54 21.78
N GLU A 52 -13.87 9.51 22.39
CA GLU A 52 -13.93 10.91 21.93
C GLU A 52 -12.59 11.65 22.05
N LYS A 53 -11.70 11.21 22.95
CA LYS A 53 -10.37 11.82 23.14
C LYS A 53 -9.33 11.33 22.14
N ILE A 54 -9.62 10.26 21.40
CA ILE A 54 -8.70 9.72 20.39
C ILE A 54 -8.67 10.66 19.19
N THR A 55 -7.47 11.11 18.84
CA THR A 55 -7.21 12.03 17.72
C THR A 55 -6.25 11.39 16.73
N LYS A 56 -5.98 12.09 15.62
CA LYS A 56 -4.99 11.67 14.62
C LYS A 56 -3.56 11.54 15.19
N ALA A 57 -3.26 12.27 16.26
CA ALA A 57 -1.97 12.23 16.97
C ALA A 57 -1.89 11.11 18.02
N SER A 58 -3.01 10.43 18.31
CA SER A 58 -3.02 9.30 19.26
C SER A 58 -2.23 8.11 18.71
N PRO A 59 -1.72 7.22 19.60
CA PRO A 59 -1.06 5.99 19.19
C PRO A 59 -1.88 5.19 18.17
N ALA A 60 -1.20 4.52 17.25
CA ALA A 60 -1.84 3.71 16.20
C ALA A 60 -2.85 2.71 16.77
N ARG A 61 -2.52 2.06 17.89
CA ARG A 61 -3.40 1.11 18.59
C ARG A 61 -4.77 1.72 18.93
N ASP A 62 -4.78 2.91 19.51
CA ASP A 62 -6.01 3.57 19.94
C ASP A 62 -6.85 3.97 18.74
N ARG A 63 -6.20 4.49 17.69
CA ARG A 63 -6.85 4.85 16.43
C ARG A 63 -7.48 3.64 15.73
N ILE A 64 -6.84 2.47 15.80
CA ILE A 64 -7.37 1.21 15.27
C ILE A 64 -8.61 0.79 16.08
N ILE A 65 -8.56 0.84 17.41
CA ILE A 65 -9.72 0.51 18.26
C ILE A 65 -10.89 1.46 17.95
N GLN A 66 -10.61 2.76 17.82
CA GLN A 66 -11.62 3.76 17.48
C GLN A 66 -12.30 3.43 16.15
N ASP A 67 -11.53 3.09 15.13
CA ASP A 67 -12.08 2.75 13.82
C ASP A 67 -12.91 1.45 13.84
N ILE A 68 -12.46 0.43 14.58
CA ILE A 68 -13.23 -0.81 14.73
C ILE A 68 -14.62 -0.54 15.32
N ILE A 69 -14.70 0.37 16.29
CA ILE A 69 -15.94 0.72 16.97
C ILE A 69 -16.83 1.57 16.08
N LEU A 70 -16.28 2.63 15.48
CA LEU A 70 -17.06 3.63 14.74
C LEU A 70 -17.46 3.16 13.34
N ASN A 71 -16.60 2.40 12.66
CA ASN A 71 -16.75 2.10 11.23
C ASN A 71 -16.94 0.61 10.94
N HIS A 72 -16.78 -0.28 11.93
CA HIS A 72 -16.84 -1.73 11.73
C HIS A 72 -17.71 -2.49 12.74
N ASP A 73 -18.71 -1.83 13.32
CA ASP A 73 -19.69 -2.43 14.23
C ASP A 73 -19.04 -3.23 15.38
N ASN A 74 -17.94 -2.73 15.95
CA ASN A 74 -17.18 -3.42 17.00
C ASN A 74 -16.60 -4.77 16.55
N SER A 75 -16.40 -4.98 15.25
CA SER A 75 -15.96 -6.26 14.69
C SER A 75 -14.53 -6.20 14.16
N ILE A 76 -13.59 -6.80 14.91
CA ILE A 76 -12.21 -7.04 14.46
C ILE A 76 -12.18 -7.75 13.11
N LYS A 77 -13.08 -8.72 12.90
CA LYS A 77 -13.14 -9.47 11.65
C LYS A 77 -13.48 -8.56 10.46
N LYS A 78 -14.52 -7.73 10.58
CA LYS A 78 -14.91 -6.79 9.52
C LYS A 78 -13.80 -5.79 9.23
N PHE A 79 -13.15 -5.28 10.28
CA PHE A 79 -12.00 -4.38 10.14
C PHE A 79 -10.84 -5.05 9.37
N LYS A 80 -10.41 -6.26 9.77
CA LYS A 80 -9.35 -7.01 9.08
C LYS A 80 -9.69 -7.27 7.61
N GLU A 81 -10.95 -7.62 7.31
CA GLU A 81 -11.42 -7.81 5.94
C GLU A 81 -11.39 -6.49 5.13
N SER A 82 -11.88 -5.39 5.71
CA SER A 82 -11.86 -4.05 5.10
C SER A 82 -10.44 -3.60 4.74
N MET A 83 -9.49 -3.77 5.66
CA MET A 83 -8.09 -3.41 5.43
C MET A 83 -7.46 -4.28 4.32
N ALA A 84 -7.77 -5.58 4.29
CA ALA A 84 -7.28 -6.48 3.25
C ALA A 84 -7.82 -6.09 1.86
N TYR A 85 -9.10 -5.72 1.76
CA TYR A 85 -9.70 -5.22 0.53
C TYR A 85 -9.09 -3.90 0.09
N THR A 86 -8.94 -2.95 1.01
CA THR A 86 -8.35 -1.64 0.74
C THR A 86 -6.97 -1.77 0.12
N TRP A 87 -6.12 -2.63 0.68
CA TRP A 87 -4.77 -2.86 0.12
C TRP A 87 -4.78 -3.62 -1.19
N PHE A 88 -5.64 -4.63 -1.33
CA PHE A 88 -5.83 -5.32 -2.60
C PHE A 88 -6.21 -4.34 -3.72
N ASP A 89 -7.22 -3.51 -3.50
CA ASP A 89 -7.71 -2.54 -4.49
C ASP A 89 -6.63 -1.51 -4.83
N ARG A 90 -5.89 -1.00 -3.84
CA ARG A 90 -4.76 -0.10 -4.08
C ARG A 90 -3.67 -0.72 -4.93
N PHE A 91 -3.27 -1.97 -4.65
CA PHE A 91 -2.24 -2.63 -5.47
C PHE A 91 -2.73 -2.91 -6.88
N VAL A 92 -3.99 -3.32 -7.05
CA VAL A 92 -4.60 -3.47 -8.39
C VAL A 92 -4.60 -2.13 -9.13
N ALA A 93 -4.98 -1.04 -8.46
CA ALA A 93 -4.95 0.30 -9.05
C ALA A 93 -3.53 0.75 -9.40
N LEU A 94 -2.53 0.51 -8.54
CA LEU A 94 -1.12 0.80 -8.83
C LEU A 94 -0.63 -0.01 -10.03
N ARG A 95 -1.00 -1.29 -10.15
CA ARG A 95 -0.66 -2.12 -11.31
C ARG A 95 -1.31 -1.60 -12.59
N TYR A 96 -2.57 -1.19 -12.51
CA TYR A 96 -3.27 -0.56 -13.64
C TYR A 96 -2.53 0.70 -14.11
N LEU A 97 -2.23 1.63 -13.19
CA LEU A 97 -1.54 2.88 -13.50
C LEU A 97 -0.14 2.66 -14.07
N GLU A 98 0.57 1.64 -13.58
CA GLU A 98 1.87 1.23 -14.12
C GLU A 98 1.81 0.79 -15.58
N LEU A 99 0.73 0.11 -15.98
CA LEU A 99 0.54 -0.44 -17.33
C LEU A 99 -0.02 0.58 -18.33
N VAL A 100 -0.44 1.77 -17.89
CA VAL A 100 -0.94 2.81 -18.80
C VAL A 100 0.15 3.24 -19.79
N PRO A 101 -0.12 3.23 -21.12
CA PRO A 101 0.83 3.70 -22.13
C PRO A 101 1.32 5.12 -21.83
N HIS A 102 2.63 5.35 -21.98
CA HIS A 102 3.36 6.59 -21.63
C HIS A 102 3.69 6.78 -20.13
N GLY A 103 3.31 5.86 -19.25
CA GLY A 103 3.75 5.80 -17.84
C GLY A 103 3.09 6.86 -16.95
N PHE A 104 2.36 6.41 -15.92
CA PHE A 104 1.61 7.33 -15.06
C PHE A 104 2.47 8.10 -14.04
N PHE A 105 3.57 7.50 -13.55
CA PHE A 105 4.28 8.03 -12.37
C PHE A 105 5.30 9.14 -12.65
N GLY A 106 5.42 9.62 -13.90
CA GLY A 106 6.26 10.77 -14.28
C GLY A 106 7.78 10.50 -14.28
N HIS A 107 8.27 9.70 -13.32
CA HIS A 107 9.69 9.35 -13.17
C HIS A 107 10.18 8.27 -14.16
N GLY A 108 9.28 7.64 -14.92
CA GLY A 108 9.63 6.71 -16.00
C GLY A 108 10.09 5.31 -15.58
N PHE A 109 9.95 4.93 -14.31
CA PHE A 109 10.29 3.59 -13.80
C PHE A 109 9.02 2.83 -13.38
N ARG A 110 9.06 1.49 -13.43
CA ARG A 110 7.97 0.65 -12.91
C ARG A 110 8.03 0.51 -11.38
N LEU A 111 6.89 0.71 -10.73
CA LEU A 111 6.69 0.68 -9.27
C LEU A 111 6.55 -0.74 -8.70
N LEU A 112 5.86 -1.64 -9.37
CA LEU A 112 5.57 -3.01 -8.92
C LEU A 112 6.33 -4.07 -9.71
N SER A 113 6.64 -3.80 -10.98
CA SER A 113 7.26 -4.77 -11.89
C SER A 113 8.57 -4.27 -12.48
N ASN A 114 9.14 -5.03 -13.42
CA ASN A 114 10.38 -4.70 -14.10
C ASN A 114 10.31 -5.10 -15.58
N ASN A 115 10.91 -4.29 -16.46
CA ASN A 115 11.04 -4.55 -17.89
C ASN A 115 12.21 -5.50 -18.25
N HIS A 116 13.13 -5.78 -17.32
CA HIS A 116 14.31 -6.58 -17.61
C HIS A 116 14.07 -8.09 -17.40
N GLU A 117 14.29 -8.86 -18.46
CA GLU A 117 14.03 -10.31 -18.59
C GLU A 117 14.71 -11.19 -17.52
N SER A 118 15.78 -10.72 -16.88
CA SER A 118 16.55 -11.53 -15.93
C SER A 118 15.93 -11.62 -14.52
N ASN A 119 15.02 -10.70 -14.15
CA ASN A 119 14.39 -10.70 -12.83
C ASN A 119 13.09 -9.86 -12.80
N PRO A 120 11.97 -10.39 -13.34
CA PRO A 120 10.71 -9.64 -13.47
C PRO A 120 10.02 -9.29 -12.14
N THR A 121 10.49 -9.86 -11.02
CA THR A 121 9.84 -9.75 -9.70
C THR A 121 10.51 -8.75 -8.75
N VAL A 122 11.68 -8.21 -9.09
CA VAL A 122 12.28 -7.10 -8.35
C VAL A 122 11.87 -5.80 -9.03
N PRO A 123 11.01 -4.98 -8.39
CA PRO A 123 10.48 -3.77 -8.99
C PRO A 123 11.60 -2.83 -9.46
N GLU A 124 11.43 -2.24 -10.64
CA GLU A 124 12.44 -1.38 -11.25
C GLU A 124 12.78 -0.16 -10.37
N ILE A 125 11.78 0.36 -9.65
CA ILE A 125 11.91 1.52 -8.77
C ILE A 125 12.96 1.33 -7.67
N THR A 126 13.19 0.09 -7.19
CA THR A 126 14.15 -0.17 -6.11
C THR A 126 15.59 0.04 -6.57
N ARG A 127 15.88 -0.08 -7.87
CA ARG A 127 17.20 0.18 -8.46
C ARG A 127 17.44 1.63 -8.85
N ASN A 128 16.38 2.44 -8.91
CA ASN A 128 16.41 3.80 -9.42
C ASN A 128 16.03 4.84 -8.36
N LEU A 129 16.21 4.47 -7.09
CA LEU A 129 15.78 5.23 -5.93
C LEU A 129 16.24 6.70 -5.93
N SER A 130 17.51 6.96 -6.24
CA SER A 130 18.03 8.34 -6.29
C SER A 130 17.31 9.20 -7.32
N ALA A 131 16.97 8.63 -8.49
CA ALA A 131 16.25 9.35 -9.54
C ALA A 131 14.79 9.59 -9.15
N VAL A 132 14.13 8.59 -8.56
CA VAL A 132 12.74 8.66 -8.08
C VAL A 132 12.59 9.71 -6.97
N LEU A 133 13.50 9.71 -6.00
CA LEU A 133 13.50 10.70 -4.92
C LEU A 133 13.79 12.11 -5.44
N HIS A 134 14.67 12.23 -6.43
CA HIS A 134 14.92 13.51 -7.09
C HIS A 134 13.65 14.05 -7.76
N ASP A 135 12.93 13.19 -8.50
CA ASP A 135 11.66 13.55 -9.13
C ASP A 135 10.60 13.97 -8.10
N PHE A 136 10.45 13.22 -7.01
CA PHE A 136 9.55 13.61 -5.91
C PHE A 136 9.91 14.95 -5.30
N ARG A 137 11.20 15.26 -5.13
CA ARG A 137 11.64 16.55 -4.58
C ARG A 137 11.25 17.72 -5.49
N ILE A 138 11.33 17.54 -6.81
CA ILE A 138 10.98 18.58 -7.78
C ILE A 138 9.47 18.75 -7.87
N THR A 139 8.72 17.65 -7.84
CA THR A 139 7.27 17.64 -8.09
C THR A 139 6.42 17.87 -6.84
N GLN A 140 6.96 17.59 -5.64
CA GLN A 140 6.21 17.58 -4.37
C GLN A 140 6.74 18.57 -3.32
N PHE A 141 7.47 19.62 -3.74
CA PHE A 141 8.12 20.61 -2.87
C PHE A 141 7.18 21.32 -1.83
N SER A 142 5.87 21.15 -1.94
CA SER A 142 4.87 21.83 -1.09
C SER A 142 3.98 20.88 -0.27
N ASP A 143 4.27 19.58 -0.25
CA ASP A 143 3.41 18.58 0.39
C ASP A 143 3.95 18.06 1.73
N PRO A 144 3.10 17.91 2.77
CA PRO A 144 3.50 17.67 4.16
C PRO A 144 3.89 16.22 4.50
N LEU A 145 3.98 15.30 3.53
CA LEU A 145 4.80 14.11 3.75
C LEU A 145 6.25 14.56 3.65
N GLU A 146 6.73 15.15 4.75
CA GLU A 146 8.13 15.42 4.97
C GLU A 146 8.85 14.08 4.78
N LEU A 147 9.39 13.90 3.58
CA LEU A 147 10.47 12.97 3.32
C LEU A 147 11.52 13.32 4.35
N ASP A 148 11.61 12.55 5.45
CA ASP A 148 12.73 12.66 6.35
C ASP A 148 13.96 12.24 5.54
N GLN A 149 14.59 13.23 4.93
CA GLN A 149 15.69 13.06 3.99
C GLN A 149 16.87 12.38 4.67
N ASP A 150 17.00 12.56 5.99
CA ASP A 150 18.04 11.93 6.78
C ASP A 150 17.71 10.44 6.96
N VAL A 151 16.44 10.09 7.20
CA VAL A 151 16.00 8.69 7.20
C VAL A 151 16.21 8.05 5.83
N ILE A 152 15.79 8.70 4.74
CA ILE A 152 15.94 8.14 3.38
C ILE A 152 17.41 8.00 2.98
N SER A 153 18.23 9.02 3.23
CA SER A 153 19.66 8.96 2.94
C SER A 153 20.34 7.88 3.78
N SER A 154 19.98 7.76 5.06
CA SER A 154 20.47 6.68 5.91
C SER A 154 20.02 5.29 5.44
N LEU A 155 18.82 5.18 4.85
CA LEU A 155 18.29 3.94 4.28
C LEU A 155 19.00 3.56 2.97
N ILE A 156 19.43 4.55 2.17
CA ILE A 156 20.19 4.34 0.94
C ILE A 156 21.64 3.92 1.22
N ASP A 157 22.28 4.56 2.20
CA ASP A 157 23.70 4.36 2.48
C ASP A 157 24.01 3.02 3.18
N ASP A 158 22.98 2.36 3.70
CA ASP A 158 23.08 1.12 4.45
C ASP A 158 22.51 -0.05 3.63
N ASN A 159 23.43 -0.82 3.04
CA ASN A 159 23.14 -1.98 2.20
C ASN A 159 22.75 -3.26 2.98
N SER A 160 22.17 -3.13 4.18
CA SER A 160 21.75 -4.28 4.99
C SER A 160 20.43 -4.90 4.51
N THR A 161 20.34 -6.22 4.64
CA THR A 161 19.13 -6.99 4.33
C THR A 161 17.96 -6.54 5.23
N GLY A 162 16.85 -6.11 4.63
CA GLY A 162 15.65 -5.61 5.33
C GLY A 162 15.40 -4.12 5.12
N LYS A 163 16.46 -3.32 4.94
CA LYS A 163 16.34 -1.89 4.66
C LYS A 163 15.74 -1.59 3.28
N GLU A 164 16.06 -2.44 2.30
CA GLU A 164 15.47 -2.39 0.95
C GLU A 164 13.94 -2.54 0.97
N GLU A 165 13.40 -3.41 1.83
CA GLU A 165 11.96 -3.60 1.99
C GLU A 165 11.28 -2.37 2.62
N GLU A 166 11.91 -1.76 3.62
CA GLU A 166 11.41 -0.54 4.26
C GLU A 166 11.36 0.63 3.27
N VAL A 167 12.43 0.82 2.51
CA VAL A 167 12.51 1.81 1.44
C VAL A 167 11.44 1.56 0.39
N TYR A 168 11.27 0.31 -0.05
CA TYR A 168 10.29 -0.02 -1.08
C TYR A 168 8.85 0.25 -0.61
N ARG A 169 8.52 -0.14 0.63
CA ARG A 169 7.21 0.17 1.25
C ARG A 169 7.00 1.68 1.37
N PHE A 170 8.03 2.42 1.73
CA PHE A 170 7.98 3.88 1.78
C PHE A 170 7.65 4.48 0.40
N LEU A 171 8.31 4.04 -0.66
CA LEU A 171 8.01 4.50 -2.03
C LEU A 171 6.56 4.24 -2.41
N ILE A 172 6.02 3.05 -2.11
CA ILE A 172 4.61 2.75 -2.40
C ILE A 172 3.67 3.71 -1.64
N LEU A 173 3.95 3.96 -0.35
CA LEU A 173 3.15 4.91 0.45
C LEU A 173 3.19 6.32 -0.13
N GLN A 174 4.35 6.78 -0.62
CA GLN A 174 4.46 8.07 -1.31
C GLN A 174 3.62 8.13 -2.57
N HIS A 175 3.62 7.07 -3.39
CA HIS A 175 2.77 6.99 -4.57
C HIS A 175 1.29 6.99 -4.19
N CYS A 176 0.88 6.19 -3.21
CA CYS A 176 -0.50 6.19 -2.70
C CYS A 176 -0.92 7.59 -2.26
N TYR A 177 -0.09 8.28 -1.50
CA TYR A 177 -0.39 9.64 -1.07
C TYR A 177 -0.51 10.62 -2.23
N PHE A 178 0.45 10.62 -3.16
CA PHE A 178 0.39 11.47 -4.35
C PHE A 178 -0.91 11.24 -5.14
N LEU A 179 -1.29 9.96 -5.31
CA LEU A 179 -2.50 9.56 -5.99
C LEU A 179 -3.78 9.89 -5.21
N SER A 180 -3.72 10.10 -3.90
CA SER A 180 -4.89 10.50 -3.10
C SER A 180 -5.44 11.87 -3.51
N LYS A 181 -4.62 12.74 -4.12
CA LYS A 181 -5.06 14.05 -4.63
C LYS A 181 -5.97 13.93 -5.86
N PRO A 182 -5.55 13.27 -6.97
CA PRO A 182 -6.40 13.09 -8.13
C PRO A 182 -7.39 11.91 -8.01
N LEU A 183 -7.11 10.92 -7.17
CA LEU A 183 -7.85 9.65 -7.06
C LEU A 183 -8.23 9.34 -5.59
N SER A 184 -8.82 10.33 -4.90
CA SER A 184 -9.19 10.27 -3.47
C SER A 184 -10.17 9.17 -3.08
N ILE A 185 -10.87 8.57 -4.06
CA ILE A 185 -11.76 7.42 -3.83
C ILE A 185 -10.96 6.14 -3.58
N MET A 186 -9.79 6.00 -4.21
CA MET A 186 -8.97 4.77 -4.17
C MET A 186 -7.81 4.88 -3.17
N PHE A 187 -7.24 6.08 -3.04
CA PHE A 187 -6.08 6.33 -2.20
C PHE A 187 -6.41 7.37 -1.12
N ALA A 188 -5.79 7.20 0.04
CA ALA A 188 -6.12 8.01 1.21
C ALA A 188 -5.03 9.04 1.56
N ALA A 189 -5.40 10.01 2.39
CA ALA A 189 -4.44 10.99 2.91
C ALA A 189 -3.37 10.31 3.78
N SER A 190 -2.25 11.01 4.00
CA SER A 190 -1.06 10.49 4.71
C SER A 190 -1.33 10.01 6.13
N ASP A 191 -2.38 10.53 6.77
CA ASP A 191 -2.77 10.20 8.13
C ASP A 191 -3.83 9.11 8.21
N ASP A 192 -4.18 8.44 7.11
CA ASP A 192 -5.18 7.37 7.11
C ASP A 192 -4.68 6.11 7.85
N ILE A 193 -5.54 5.50 8.68
CA ILE A 193 -5.19 4.32 9.48
C ILE A 193 -4.83 3.10 8.63
N SER A 194 -5.34 3.01 7.40
CA SER A 194 -5.07 1.88 6.51
C SER A 194 -3.58 1.78 6.18
N TYR A 195 -2.82 2.86 6.28
CA TYR A 195 -1.37 2.85 6.12
C TYR A 195 -0.62 2.08 7.21
N PHE A 196 -1.19 1.93 8.41
CA PHE A 196 -0.65 1.00 9.41
C PHE A 196 -0.69 -0.46 8.97
N PHE A 197 -1.56 -0.77 8.02
CA PHE A 197 -1.79 -2.12 7.48
C PHE A 197 -1.08 -2.35 6.14
N MET A 198 -0.15 -1.47 5.75
CA MET A 198 0.72 -1.66 4.58
C MET A 198 1.38 -3.04 4.63
N PRO A 199 1.13 -3.92 3.65
CA PRO A 199 1.70 -5.25 3.67
C PRO A 199 3.22 -5.24 3.71
N THR A 200 3.76 -6.30 4.31
CA THR A 200 5.20 -6.53 4.45
C THR A 200 5.67 -7.65 3.54
N ASN A 201 6.99 -7.77 3.38
CA ASN A 201 7.66 -8.82 2.63
C ASN A 201 7.29 -8.80 1.13
N LEU A 202 7.21 -7.59 0.58
CA LEU A 202 6.79 -7.31 -0.79
C LEU A 202 7.85 -7.74 -1.82
N LEU A 203 9.13 -7.69 -1.46
CA LEU A 203 10.24 -8.08 -2.33
C LEU A 203 10.44 -9.61 -2.41
N ASN A 204 9.76 -10.39 -1.56
CA ASN A 204 9.89 -11.84 -1.56
C ASN A 204 9.05 -12.50 -2.66
N ARG A 205 9.70 -13.16 -3.61
CA ARG A 205 9.04 -13.73 -4.79
C ARG A 205 7.94 -14.78 -4.51
N GLU A 206 8.07 -15.54 -3.44
CA GLU A 206 7.17 -16.67 -3.17
C GLU A 206 5.97 -16.27 -2.30
N THR A 207 6.22 -15.34 -1.38
CA THR A 207 5.28 -15.02 -0.29
C THR A 207 4.72 -13.61 -0.36
N SER A 208 5.25 -12.76 -1.25
CA SER A 208 4.74 -11.42 -1.50
C SER A 208 3.30 -11.46 -2.02
N VAL A 209 2.52 -10.45 -1.59
CA VAL A 209 1.17 -10.21 -2.08
C VAL A 209 1.16 -9.63 -3.50
N ILE A 210 2.27 -9.00 -3.93
CA ILE A 210 2.39 -8.37 -5.26
C ILE A 210 3.01 -9.29 -6.33
N ALA A 211 3.77 -10.33 -5.95
CA ALA A 211 4.40 -11.22 -6.92
C ALA A 211 3.36 -11.93 -7.82
N ASP A 212 2.28 -12.43 -7.20
CA ASP A 212 1.15 -13.02 -7.93
C ASP A 212 0.42 -11.97 -8.78
N LEU A 213 0.28 -10.73 -8.28
CA LEU A 213 -0.41 -9.67 -9.01
C LEU A 213 0.31 -9.34 -10.33
N VAL A 214 1.63 -9.15 -10.25
CA VAL A 214 2.48 -8.83 -11.41
C VAL A 214 2.47 -9.98 -12.43
N SER A 215 2.48 -11.22 -11.95
CA SER A 215 2.50 -12.41 -12.83
C SER A 215 1.15 -12.73 -13.48
N ASN A 216 0.02 -12.29 -12.90
CA ASN A 216 -1.32 -12.61 -13.42
C ASN A 216 -1.95 -11.47 -14.24
N LEU A 217 -1.47 -10.23 -14.08
CA LEU A 217 -1.90 -9.07 -14.86
C LEU A 217 -0.78 -8.69 -15.83
N ASP A 218 -0.72 -9.38 -16.96
CA ASP A 218 0.28 -9.20 -18.01
C ASP A 218 0.03 -7.97 -18.90
N GLU A 219 1.07 -7.55 -19.60
CA GLU A 219 1.11 -6.35 -20.45
C GLU A 219 0.21 -6.43 -21.68
N GLU A 220 -0.08 -7.62 -22.19
CA GLU A 220 -0.84 -7.84 -23.44
C GLU A 220 -2.33 -7.45 -23.36
N HIS A 221 -2.79 -6.90 -22.24
CA HIS A 221 -4.22 -6.71 -21.95
C HIS A 221 -4.62 -5.27 -21.58
N TYR A 222 -3.70 -4.30 -21.73
CA TYR A 222 -3.92 -2.87 -21.45
C TYR A 222 -3.61 -1.98 -22.65
#